data_AF-A0A0C9VTF9-F1
#
_entry.id   AF-A0A0C9VTF9-F1
#
_cell.length_a   1.000
_cell.length_b   1.000
_cell.length_c   1.000
_cell.angle_alpha   90.00
_cell.angle_beta   90.00
_cell.angle_gamma   90.00
#
_symmetry.space_group_name_H-M   'P 1'
#
loop_
_entity.id
_entity.type
_entity.pdbx_description
1 polymer ?
#
loop_
_entity_poly.entity_id
_entity_poly.type
_entity_poly.pdbx_seq_one_letter_code
_entity_poly.pdbx_strand_id
1 'polypeptide(L)'
;MVWDILVTYQAEVEHIWPKPRTSLFKWLFIYLRYFNLFVQIWHQVAISHLTNGEEHTSLCNAWYIWAVVISQASSTVIEVILAVRVFALFNKSRRLACFLVILIAAEVVTMAVNSFHTIPAIPSSDAAVFLVTQSILLGLTIFKHVTAVRSGWGRTPLVSLIIRDSSAVYVVMIVVTGAMFTDWKLQDERTVIMFFWLIAISSVTGCRLIVNMQKLVPAEHRRRRSDAALFTTEIEIGFPSHTTSSLSL
;
A
#
# COMPACT_ATOMS: atom_id res chain seq x y z
N MET A 1 3.27 16.23 -0.73
CA MET A 1 3.82 15.70 -1.99
C MET A 1 5.27 16.09 -2.18
N VAL A 2 5.57 17.34 -2.58
CA VAL A 2 6.94 17.77 -2.93
C VAL A 2 7.94 17.62 -1.78
N TRP A 3 7.55 17.96 -0.56
CA TRP A 3 8.40 17.73 0.62
C TRP A 3 8.75 16.26 0.84
N ASP A 4 7.77 15.37 0.63
CA ASP A 4 7.97 13.92 0.77
C ASP A 4 8.93 13.39 -0.31
N ILE A 5 8.83 13.93 -1.53
CA ILE A 5 9.71 13.63 -2.66
C ILE A 5 11.15 13.95 -2.30
N LEU A 6 11.41 15.16 -1.78
CA LEU A 6 12.75 15.61 -1.43
C LEU A 6 13.38 14.74 -0.33
N VAL A 7 12.60 14.38 0.69
CA VAL A 7 13.07 13.57 1.82
C VAL A 7 13.33 12.10 1.42
N THR A 8 12.54 11.55 0.49
CA THR A 8 12.66 10.14 0.08
C THR A 8 13.62 9.91 -1.08
N TYR A 9 13.99 10.98 -1.81
CA TYR A 9 14.81 10.92 -3.01
C TYR A 9 16.13 10.15 -2.84
N GLN A 10 16.89 10.42 -1.78
CA GLN A 10 18.17 9.74 -1.55
C GLN A 10 17.98 8.23 -1.35
N ALA A 11 16.95 7.84 -0.61
CA ALA A 11 16.64 6.42 -0.40
C ALA A 11 16.14 5.74 -1.69
N GLU A 12 15.47 6.48 -2.59
CA GLU A 12 14.98 5.95 -3.86
C GLU A 12 16.12 5.59 -4.81
N VAL A 13 17.06 6.52 -5.00
CA VAL A 13 18.21 6.33 -5.90
C VAL A 13 19.02 5.12 -5.47
N GLU A 14 19.17 4.92 -4.15
CA GLU A 14 19.95 3.83 -3.60
C GLU A 14 19.20 2.48 -3.58
N HIS A 15 17.88 2.46 -3.34
CA HIS A 15 17.15 1.21 -3.08
C HIS A 15 16.15 0.78 -4.16
N ILE A 16 15.63 1.71 -4.97
CA ILE A 16 14.54 1.45 -5.94
C ILE A 16 15.07 1.42 -7.37
N TRP A 17 15.91 2.38 -7.74
CA TRP A 17 16.44 2.49 -9.10
C TRP A 17 17.34 1.33 -9.54
N PRO A 18 18.20 0.74 -8.67
CA PRO A 18 19.06 -0.38 -9.04
C PRO A 18 18.30 -1.69 -9.24
N LYS A 19 17.02 -1.76 -8.83
CA LYS A 19 16.24 -2.98 -8.96
C LYS A 19 15.89 -3.31 -10.41
N PRO A 20 15.88 -4.61 -10.77
CA PRO A 20 15.52 -5.06 -12.10
C PRO A 20 14.09 -4.62 -12.45
N ARG A 21 13.87 -4.36 -13.75
CA ARG A 21 12.58 -3.88 -14.31
C ARG A 21 11.41 -4.85 -14.10
N THR A 22 11.67 -6.09 -13.72
CA THR A 22 10.69 -7.13 -13.40
C THR A 22 10.11 -7.02 -11.99
N SER A 23 10.63 -6.13 -11.14
CA SER A 23 10.17 -6.02 -9.75
C SER A 23 8.82 -5.31 -9.64
N LEU A 24 7.79 -6.01 -9.15
CA LEU A 24 6.45 -5.45 -8.89
C LEU A 24 6.48 -4.17 -8.03
N PHE A 25 7.34 -4.14 -6.99
CA PHE A 25 7.46 -2.98 -6.11
C PHE A 25 7.95 -1.71 -6.82
N LYS A 26 8.71 -1.85 -7.92
CA LYS A 26 9.18 -0.71 -8.72
C LYS A 26 8.02 -0.05 -9.46
N TRP A 27 7.17 -0.86 -10.10
CA TRP A 27 6.00 -0.37 -10.82
C TRP A 27 4.94 0.21 -9.87
N LEU A 28 4.67 -0.45 -8.74
CA LEU A 28 3.78 0.06 -7.70
C LEU A 28 4.25 1.42 -7.17
N PHE A 29 5.56 1.58 -6.96
CA PHE A 29 6.14 2.86 -6.53
C PHE A 29 6.00 3.94 -7.61
N ILE A 30 6.30 3.62 -8.87
CA ILE A 30 6.20 4.58 -9.98
C ILE A 30 4.76 5.05 -10.15
N TYR A 31 3.79 4.13 -10.07
CA TYR A 31 2.37 4.46 -10.12
C TYR A 31 1.96 5.40 -8.98
N LEU A 32 2.22 5.00 -7.74
CA LEU A 32 1.84 5.80 -6.57
C LEU A 32 2.44 7.18 -6.56
N ARG A 33 3.63 7.36 -7.14
CA ARG A 33 4.33 8.63 -7.13
C ARG A 33 4.04 9.45 -8.37
N TYR A 34 4.48 9.00 -9.54
CA TYR A 34 4.48 9.81 -10.75
C TYR A 34 3.09 9.86 -11.39
N PHE A 35 2.36 8.74 -11.40
CA PHE A 35 1.02 8.73 -11.99
C PHE A 35 0.04 9.55 -11.13
N ASN A 36 0.04 9.37 -9.81
CA ASN A 36 -0.83 10.16 -8.92
C ASN A 36 -0.52 11.66 -8.96
N LEU A 37 0.75 12.06 -9.07
CA LEU A 37 1.12 13.47 -9.25
C LEU A 37 0.62 14.02 -10.60
N PHE A 38 0.82 13.26 -11.68
CA PHE A 38 0.35 13.65 -13.00
C PHE A 38 -1.18 13.84 -13.01
N VAL A 39 -1.90 12.89 -12.42
CA VAL A 39 -3.36 12.94 -12.26
C VAL A 39 -3.80 14.16 -11.46
N GLN A 40 -3.12 14.50 -10.36
CA GLN A 40 -3.47 15.68 -9.57
C GLN A 40 -3.30 16.97 -10.37
N ILE A 41 -2.21 17.10 -11.13
CA ILE A 41 -1.97 18.27 -11.99
C ILE A 41 -3.02 18.34 -13.09
N TRP A 42 -3.27 17.23 -13.79
CA TRP A 42 -4.30 17.13 -14.81
C TRP A 42 -5.66 17.54 -14.26
N HIS A 43 -5.99 17.10 -13.05
CA HIS A 43 -7.29 17.37 -12.45
C HIS A 43 -7.50 18.83 -12.05
N GLN A 44 -6.45 19.54 -11.65
CA GLN A 44 -6.53 20.99 -11.44
C GLN A 44 -6.83 21.73 -12.75
N VAL A 45 -6.16 21.34 -13.84
CA VAL A 45 -6.36 21.93 -15.17
C VAL A 45 -7.77 21.63 -15.69
N ALA A 46 -8.21 20.37 -15.63
CA ALA A 46 -9.52 19.96 -16.14
C ALA A 46 -10.69 20.63 -15.40
N ILE A 47 -10.62 20.78 -14.06
CA ILE A 47 -11.65 21.52 -13.31
C ILE A 47 -11.73 22.97 -13.75
N SER A 48 -10.59 23.63 -13.96
CA SER A 48 -10.56 25.03 -14.40
C SER A 48 -11.23 25.21 -15.77
N HIS A 49 -11.11 24.22 -16.66
CA HIS A 49 -11.81 24.24 -17.96
C HIS A 49 -13.31 23.95 -17.83
N LEU A 50 -13.70 23.01 -16.97
CA LEU A 50 -15.11 22.66 -16.72
C LEU A 50 -15.91 23.81 -16.07
N THR A 51 -15.26 24.70 -15.31
CA THR A 51 -15.91 25.85 -14.67
C THR A 51 -16.06 27.08 -15.58
N ASN A 52 -15.43 27.08 -16.76
CA ASN A 52 -15.45 28.22 -17.70
C ASN A 52 -16.68 28.30 -18.61
N GLY A 53 -17.74 27.51 -18.34
CA GLY A 53 -19.09 27.84 -18.79
C GLY A 53 -19.65 27.11 -20.02
N GLU A 54 -19.07 26.00 -20.48
CA GLU A 54 -19.71 25.15 -21.50
C GLU A 54 -20.44 23.97 -20.82
N GLU A 55 -21.78 24.03 -20.78
CA GLU A 55 -22.67 23.00 -20.23
C GLU A 55 -22.67 21.71 -21.07
N HIS A 56 -21.55 20.97 -21.03
CA HIS A 56 -21.48 19.63 -21.62
C HIS A 56 -21.62 18.57 -20.51
N THR A 57 -22.85 18.11 -20.27
CA THR A 57 -23.19 17.02 -19.33
C THR A 57 -22.38 15.74 -19.60
N SER A 58 -22.02 15.47 -20.85
CA SER A 58 -21.18 14.34 -21.24
C SER A 58 -19.74 14.45 -20.73
N LEU A 59 -19.17 15.66 -20.71
CA LEU A 59 -17.82 15.91 -20.17
C LEU A 59 -17.81 15.79 -18.66
N CYS A 60 -18.85 16.26 -17.97
CA CYS A 60 -19.00 16.11 -16.51
C CYS A 60 -19.11 14.64 -16.10
N ASN A 61 -19.89 13.84 -16.82
CA ASN A 61 -20.01 12.41 -16.54
C ASN A 61 -18.69 11.66 -16.80
N ALA A 62 -18.03 11.94 -17.92
CA ALA A 62 -16.72 11.34 -18.23
C ALA A 62 -15.66 11.72 -17.18
N TRP A 63 -15.68 12.97 -16.73
CA TRP A 63 -14.82 13.50 -15.68
C TRP A 63 -15.04 12.77 -14.33
N TYR A 64 -16.29 12.62 -13.92
CA TYR A 64 -16.65 11.92 -12.69
C TYR A 64 -16.21 10.45 -12.73
N ILE A 65 -16.50 9.73 -13.82
CA ILE A 65 -16.09 8.33 -14.00
C ILE A 65 -14.56 8.22 -13.93
N TRP A 66 -13.84 9.12 -14.60
CA TRP A 66 -12.38 9.15 -14.58
C TRP A 66 -11.83 9.34 -13.17
N ALA A 67 -12.39 10.27 -12.39
CA ALA A 67 -12.01 10.49 -11.00
C ALA A 67 -12.28 9.25 -10.13
N VAL A 68 -13.46 8.64 -10.25
CA VAL A 68 -13.80 7.41 -9.51
C VAL A 68 -12.81 6.29 -9.83
N VAL A 69 -12.56 6.00 -11.11
CA VAL A 69 -11.65 4.92 -11.54
C VAL A 69 -10.23 5.11 -11.00
N ILE A 70 -9.71 6.33 -11.05
CA ILE A 70 -8.35 6.62 -10.57
C ILE A 70 -8.25 6.54 -9.05
N SER A 71 -9.26 7.05 -8.35
CA SER A 71 -9.34 6.97 -6.89
C SER A 71 -9.31 5.51 -6.44
N GLN A 72 -10.10 4.67 -7.10
CA GLN A 72 -10.14 3.24 -6.85
C GLN A 72 -8.82 2.57 -7.16
N ALA A 73 -8.24 2.82 -8.33
CA ALA A 73 -6.97 2.22 -8.71
C ALA A 73 -5.86 2.57 -7.70
N SER A 74 -5.85 3.80 -7.17
CA SER A 74 -4.93 4.22 -6.10
C SER A 74 -5.17 3.45 -4.80
N SER A 75 -6.42 3.31 -4.37
CA SER A 75 -6.79 2.52 -3.19
C SER A 75 -6.39 1.06 -3.33
N THR A 76 -6.73 0.43 -4.45
CA THR A 76 -6.36 -0.97 -4.75
C THR A 76 -4.84 -1.17 -4.74
N VAL A 77 -4.05 -0.21 -5.23
CA VAL A 77 -2.59 -0.30 -5.16
C VAL A 77 -2.10 -0.33 -3.70
N ILE A 78 -2.68 0.50 -2.82
CA ILE A 78 -2.35 0.48 -1.38
C ILE A 78 -2.76 -0.84 -0.75
N GLU A 79 -3.95 -1.34 -1.06
CA GLU A 79 -4.43 -2.63 -0.58
C GLU A 79 -3.54 -3.79 -1.03
N VAL A 80 -3.09 -3.80 -2.28
CA VAL A 80 -2.14 -4.79 -2.80
C VAL A 80 -0.83 -4.72 -2.00
N ILE A 81 -0.29 -3.53 -1.73
CA ILE A 81 0.96 -3.39 -0.96
C ILE A 81 0.79 -3.92 0.47
N LEU A 82 -0.33 -3.60 1.11
CA LEU A 82 -0.66 -4.07 2.45
C LEU A 82 -0.88 -5.58 2.46
N ALA A 83 -1.61 -6.12 1.49
CA ALA A 83 -1.88 -7.54 1.30
C ALA A 83 -0.58 -8.33 1.09
N VAL A 84 0.33 -7.84 0.25
CA VAL A 84 1.64 -8.46 0.02
C VAL A 84 2.48 -8.49 1.30
N ARG A 85 2.44 -7.44 2.12
CA ARG A 85 3.14 -7.42 3.42
C ARG A 85 2.58 -8.44 4.39
N VAL A 86 1.25 -8.48 4.52
CA VAL A 86 0.58 -9.47 5.38
C VAL A 86 0.86 -10.88 4.88
N PHE A 87 0.88 -11.11 3.56
CA PHE A 87 1.23 -12.40 2.98
C PHE A 87 2.68 -12.81 3.25
N ALA A 88 3.63 -11.88 3.09
CA ALA A 88 5.03 -12.11 3.44
C ALA A 88 5.19 -12.45 4.93
N LEU A 89 4.34 -11.87 5.78
CA LEU A 89 4.27 -12.14 7.21
C LEU A 89 3.55 -13.44 7.58
N PHE A 90 2.84 -14.10 6.67
CA PHE A 90 2.08 -15.32 6.98
C PHE A 90 2.68 -16.56 6.31
N ASN A 91 4.01 -16.67 6.38
CA ASN A 91 4.81 -17.78 5.84
C ASN A 91 4.33 -18.27 4.45
N LYS A 92 3.95 -17.32 3.57
CA LYS A 92 3.46 -17.56 2.21
C LYS A 92 2.28 -18.53 2.08
N SER A 93 1.38 -18.60 3.05
CA SER A 93 0.19 -19.45 2.95
C SER A 93 -0.69 -19.09 1.74
N ARG A 94 -0.76 -19.96 0.74
CA ARG A 94 -1.48 -19.72 -0.53
C ARG A 94 -2.97 -19.43 -0.34
N ARG A 95 -3.59 -19.98 0.71
CA ARG A 95 -5.00 -19.72 1.05
C ARG A 95 -5.24 -18.24 1.37
N LEU A 96 -4.33 -17.61 2.11
CA LEU A 96 -4.45 -16.20 2.47
C LEU A 96 -4.25 -15.29 1.25
N ALA A 97 -3.29 -15.61 0.38
CA ALA A 97 -3.10 -14.90 -0.89
C ALA A 97 -4.32 -15.00 -1.80
N CYS A 98 -4.83 -16.23 -2.02
CA CYS A 98 -6.02 -16.44 -2.85
C CYS A 98 -7.21 -15.65 -2.30
N PHE A 99 -7.44 -15.69 -0.99
CA PHE A 99 -8.53 -14.95 -0.36
C PHE A 99 -8.34 -13.43 -0.46
N LEU A 100 -7.11 -12.90 -0.38
CA LEU A 100 -6.84 -11.47 -0.61
C LEU A 100 -7.06 -11.06 -2.07
N VAL A 101 -6.63 -11.88 -3.02
CA VAL A 101 -6.83 -11.61 -4.46
C VAL A 101 -8.31 -11.64 -4.82
N ILE A 102 -9.07 -12.62 -4.33
CA ILE A 102 -10.52 -12.69 -4.52
C ILE A 102 -11.20 -11.44 -3.96
N LEU A 103 -10.76 -10.98 -2.80
CA LEU A 103 -11.34 -9.79 -2.15
C LEU A 103 -11.10 -8.52 -2.98
N ILE A 104 -9.87 -8.31 -3.44
CA ILE A 104 -9.51 -7.19 -4.31
C ILE A 104 -10.25 -7.30 -5.67
N ALA A 105 -10.35 -8.49 -6.24
CA ALA A 105 -11.08 -8.70 -7.49
C ALA A 105 -12.58 -8.39 -7.33
N ALA A 106 -13.18 -8.80 -6.22
CA ALA A 106 -14.57 -8.50 -5.90
C ALA A 106 -14.80 -6.98 -5.79
N GLU A 107 -13.90 -6.25 -5.12
CA GLU A 107 -13.93 -4.78 -5.04
C GLU A 107 -13.94 -4.13 -6.43
N VAL A 108 -12.99 -4.50 -7.28
CA VAL A 108 -12.88 -3.94 -8.63
C VAL A 108 -14.13 -4.23 -9.46
N VAL A 109 -14.69 -5.43 -9.35
CA VAL A 109 -15.93 -5.81 -10.04
C VAL A 109 -17.11 -4.98 -9.54
N THR A 110 -17.28 -4.85 -8.21
CA THR A 110 -18.36 -4.05 -7.63
C THR A 110 -18.26 -2.58 -8.04
N MET A 111 -17.06 -2.00 -8.05
CA MET A 111 -16.87 -0.63 -8.51
C MET A 111 -17.16 -0.47 -10.00
N ALA A 112 -16.72 -1.41 -10.85
CA ALA A 112 -17.00 -1.37 -12.28
C ALA A 112 -18.52 -1.40 -12.53
N VAL A 113 -19.23 -2.34 -11.90
CA VAL A 113 -20.69 -2.46 -11.98
C VAL A 113 -21.37 -1.16 -11.54
N ASN A 114 -21.01 -0.62 -10.38
CA ASN A 114 -21.56 0.66 -9.91
C ASN A 114 -21.29 1.80 -10.90
N SER A 115 -20.07 1.88 -11.45
CA SER A 115 -19.69 2.93 -12.40
C SER A 115 -20.50 2.87 -13.70
N PHE A 116 -20.85 1.67 -14.17
CA PHE A 116 -21.73 1.50 -15.34
C PHE A 116 -23.19 1.83 -15.03
N HIS A 117 -23.68 1.48 -13.83
CA HIS A 117 -25.05 1.74 -13.41
C HIS A 117 -25.31 3.20 -13.01
N THR A 118 -24.30 3.98 -12.66
CA THR A 118 -24.45 5.39 -12.22
C THR A 118 -24.61 6.38 -13.39
N ILE A 119 -24.51 5.93 -14.65
CA ILE A 119 -24.56 6.80 -15.84
C ILE A 119 -25.96 7.38 -16.15
N PRO A 120 -27.10 6.82 -15.70
CA PRO A 120 -28.41 7.46 -15.79
C PRO A 120 -29.00 7.73 -14.39
N ALA A 121 -28.91 8.99 -13.96
CA ALA A 121 -29.47 9.53 -12.72
C ALA A 121 -28.82 9.00 -11.42
N ILE A 122 -28.69 9.87 -10.44
CA ILE A 122 -28.12 9.55 -9.12
C ILE A 122 -29.31 9.27 -8.18
N PRO A 123 -29.84 8.04 -8.08
CA PRO A 123 -30.55 7.68 -6.88
C PRO A 123 -29.53 7.50 -5.77
N SER A 124 -29.81 8.08 -4.62
CA SER A 124 -29.03 7.99 -3.37
C SER A 124 -28.75 6.55 -2.89
N SER A 125 -29.34 5.52 -3.52
CA SER A 125 -29.10 4.09 -3.22
C SER A 125 -27.71 3.62 -3.61
N ASP A 126 -27.13 4.10 -4.72
CA ASP A 126 -25.96 3.45 -5.33
C ASP A 126 -24.65 3.86 -4.63
N ALA A 127 -24.59 5.10 -4.15
CA ALA A 127 -23.50 5.56 -3.30
C ALA A 127 -23.48 4.83 -1.93
N ALA A 128 -24.63 4.44 -1.40
CA ALA A 128 -24.71 3.66 -0.16
C ALA A 128 -24.10 2.25 -0.37
N VAL A 129 -24.38 1.60 -1.49
CA VAL A 129 -23.80 0.30 -1.83
C VAL A 129 -22.28 0.40 -1.92
N PHE A 130 -21.76 1.41 -2.62
CA PHE A 130 -20.32 1.67 -2.71
C PHE A 130 -19.68 1.85 -1.33
N LEU A 131 -20.24 2.70 -0.47
CA LEU A 131 -19.70 2.96 0.87
C LEU A 131 -19.77 1.73 1.79
N VAL A 132 -20.85 0.95 1.70
CA VAL A 132 -20.99 -0.31 2.45
C VAL A 132 -19.95 -1.31 2.00
N THR A 133 -19.75 -1.45 0.68
CA THR A 133 -18.74 -2.36 0.13
C THR A 133 -17.33 -1.94 0.54
N GLN A 134 -17.01 -0.65 0.47
CA GLN A 134 -15.72 -0.10 0.91
C GLN A 134 -15.48 -0.33 2.41
N SER A 135 -16.51 -0.16 3.23
CA SER A 135 -16.44 -0.34 4.69
C SER A 135 -16.21 -1.81 5.07
N ILE A 136 -16.91 -2.74 4.40
CA ILE A 136 -16.74 -4.18 4.61
C ILE A 136 -15.32 -4.60 4.25
N LEU A 137 -14.81 -4.12 3.11
CA LEU A 137 -13.46 -4.42 2.63
C LEU A 137 -12.38 -3.87 3.56
N LEU A 138 -12.52 -2.62 3.98
CA LEU A 138 -11.61 -2.01 4.94
C LEU A 138 -11.63 -2.77 6.28
N GLY A 139 -12.83 -3.12 6.77
CA GLY A 139 -13.01 -3.92 7.97
C GLY A 139 -12.36 -5.31 7.88
N LEU A 140 -12.53 -6.01 6.75
CA LEU A 140 -11.90 -7.31 6.50
C LEU A 140 -10.37 -7.22 6.41
N THR A 141 -9.85 -6.15 5.79
CA THR A 141 -8.41 -5.92 5.68
C THR A 141 -7.79 -5.63 7.05
N ILE A 142 -8.48 -4.82 7.87
CA ILE A 142 -8.09 -4.57 9.27
C ILE A 142 -8.17 -5.85 10.09
N PHE A 143 -9.27 -6.60 9.99
CA PHE A 143 -9.46 -7.85 10.74
C PHE A 143 -8.33 -8.84 10.43
N LYS A 144 -7.97 -9.02 9.16
CA LYS A 144 -6.83 -9.85 8.77
C LYS A 144 -5.52 -9.31 9.30
N HIS A 145 -5.30 -8.00 9.22
CA HIS A 145 -4.10 -7.37 9.75
C HIS A 145 -3.97 -7.62 11.26
N VAL A 146 -5.03 -7.36 12.03
CA VAL A 146 -5.07 -7.61 13.48
C VAL A 146 -4.92 -9.09 13.80
N THR A 147 -5.52 -9.98 13.01
CA THR A 147 -5.33 -11.43 13.14
C THR A 147 -3.86 -11.81 12.93
N ALA A 148 -3.19 -11.20 11.96
CA ALA A 148 -1.74 -11.34 11.73
C ALA A 148 -0.92 -10.97 12.97
N VAL A 149 -1.26 -9.83 13.58
CA VAL A 149 -0.59 -9.33 14.77
C VAL A 149 -0.81 -10.28 15.96
N ARG A 150 -2.05 -10.75 16.13
CA ARG A 150 -2.45 -11.61 17.26
C ARG A 150 -1.86 -13.01 17.19
N SER A 151 -1.49 -13.52 16.02
CA SER A 151 -0.80 -14.82 15.86
C SER A 151 0.66 -14.83 16.40
N GLY A 152 1.09 -13.83 17.16
CA GLY A 152 2.36 -13.85 17.93
C GLY A 152 3.57 -13.30 17.18
N TRP A 153 3.40 -12.81 15.96
CA TRP A 153 4.51 -12.34 15.10
C TRP A 153 5.11 -10.99 15.54
N GLY A 154 4.42 -10.23 16.39
CA GLY A 154 4.93 -8.95 16.94
C GLY A 154 6.14 -9.07 17.86
N ARG A 155 6.59 -10.28 18.23
CA ARG A 155 7.71 -10.50 19.17
C ARG A 155 9.09 -10.26 18.54
N THR A 156 9.20 -10.28 17.21
CA THR A 156 10.48 -9.94 16.56
C THR A 156 10.53 -8.43 16.27
N PRO A 157 11.62 -7.73 16.64
CA PRO A 157 11.69 -6.28 16.54
C PRO A 157 11.54 -5.77 15.10
N LEU A 158 11.98 -6.56 14.11
CA LEU A 158 11.88 -6.24 12.69
C LEU A 158 10.43 -6.29 12.19
N VAL A 159 9.67 -7.31 12.61
CA VAL A 159 8.27 -7.46 12.25
C VAL A 159 7.41 -6.40 12.95
N SER A 160 7.66 -6.13 14.23
CA SER A 160 6.95 -5.10 14.98
C SER A 160 7.08 -3.72 14.32
N LEU A 161 8.28 -3.38 13.80
CA LEU A 161 8.50 -2.14 13.07
C LEU A 161 7.64 -2.04 11.80
N ILE A 162 7.58 -3.12 11.00
CA ILE A 162 6.77 -3.18 9.77
C ILE A 162 5.27 -3.07 10.09
N ILE A 163 4.82 -3.72 11.16
CA ILE A 163 3.43 -3.71 11.60
C ILE A 163 3.04 -2.30 12.04
N ARG A 164 3.89 -1.62 12.83
CA ARG A 164 3.64 -0.25 13.29
C ARG A 164 3.54 0.75 12.13
N ASP A 165 4.40 0.62 11.13
CA ASP A 165 4.35 1.49 9.95
C ASP A 165 3.09 1.21 9.12
N SER A 166 2.66 -0.04 9.04
CA SER A 166 1.44 -0.43 8.31
C SER A 166 0.17 -0.04 9.07
N SER A 167 0.16 -0.08 10.40
CA SER A 167 -1.00 0.29 11.22
C SER A 167 -1.35 1.77 11.10
N ALA A 168 -0.35 2.65 10.97
CA ALA A 168 -0.59 4.06 10.68
C ALA A 168 -1.33 4.26 9.36
N VAL A 169 -1.00 3.49 8.32
CA VAL A 169 -1.70 3.52 7.02
C VAL A 169 -3.16 3.12 7.16
N TYR A 170 -3.44 2.05 7.92
CA TYR A 170 -4.81 1.61 8.16
C TYR A 170 -5.65 2.67 8.87
N VAL A 171 -5.11 3.33 9.89
CA VAL A 171 -5.79 4.42 10.60
C VAL A 171 -6.12 5.56 9.65
N VAL A 172 -5.16 5.94 8.80
CA VAL A 172 -5.37 7.00 7.82
C VAL A 172 -6.47 6.62 6.81
N MET A 173 -6.49 5.38 6.31
CA MET A 173 -7.56 4.91 5.41
C MET A 173 -8.95 4.92 6.09
N ILE A 174 -9.03 4.56 7.38
CA ILE A 174 -10.29 4.65 8.15
C ILE A 174 -10.78 6.09 8.23
N VAL A 175 -9.90 7.04 8.53
CA VAL A 175 -10.27 8.46 8.64
C VAL A 175 -10.78 8.97 7.29
N VAL A 176 -10.11 8.63 6.19
CA VAL A 176 -10.53 9.06 4.85
C VAL A 176 -11.87 8.45 4.45
N THR A 177 -12.07 7.14 4.64
CA THR A 177 -13.37 6.50 4.35
C THR A 177 -14.49 7.05 5.24
N GLY A 178 -14.20 7.35 6.51
CA GLY A 178 -15.15 7.98 7.41
C GLY A 178 -15.57 9.38 6.95
N ALA A 179 -14.60 10.18 6.48
CA ALA A 179 -14.86 11.51 5.93
C ALA A 179 -15.71 11.45 4.65
N MET A 180 -15.45 10.48 3.77
CA MET A 180 -16.29 10.25 2.59
C MET A 180 -17.72 9.87 2.96
N PHE A 181 -17.91 9.07 4.02
CA PHE A 181 -19.23 8.71 4.50
C PHE A 181 -20.00 9.90 5.07
N THR A 182 -19.32 10.82 5.77
CA THR A 182 -19.95 12.04 6.29
C THR A 182 -20.36 12.99 5.18
N ASP A 183 -19.51 13.18 4.17
CA ASP A 183 -19.77 14.07 3.04
C ASP A 183 -20.98 13.58 2.22
N TRP A 184 -21.08 12.26 2.02
CA TRP A 184 -22.24 11.66 1.38
C TRP A 184 -23.55 11.91 2.14
N LYS A 185 -23.53 11.79 3.48
CA LYS A 185 -24.70 12.06 4.31
C LYS A 185 -25.12 13.53 4.32
N LEU A 186 -24.15 14.43 4.23
CA LEU A 186 -24.37 15.87 4.29
C LEU A 186 -24.71 16.49 2.92
N GLN A 187 -24.66 15.69 1.83
CA GLN A 187 -24.80 16.18 0.44
C GLN A 187 -23.91 17.41 0.15
N ASP A 188 -22.72 17.44 0.74
CA ASP A 188 -21.81 18.58 0.60
C ASP A 188 -21.08 18.51 -0.76
N GLU A 189 -21.05 19.63 -1.48
CA GLU A 189 -20.40 19.78 -2.78
C GLU A 189 -18.86 19.62 -2.68
N ARG A 190 -18.31 19.60 -1.46
CA ARG A 190 -16.88 19.40 -1.17
C ARG A 190 -16.32 18.01 -1.50
N THR A 191 -17.12 17.10 -2.05
CA THR A 191 -16.66 15.77 -2.48
C THR A 191 -15.42 15.82 -3.40
N VAL A 192 -15.30 16.87 -4.22
CA VAL A 192 -14.13 17.09 -5.10
C VAL A 192 -12.83 17.31 -4.31
N ILE A 193 -12.90 17.95 -3.14
CA ILE A 193 -11.73 18.20 -2.28
C ILE A 193 -11.21 16.87 -1.73
N MET A 194 -12.09 15.95 -1.35
CA MET A 194 -11.72 14.63 -0.82
C MET A 194 -10.95 13.77 -1.81
N PHE A 195 -11.25 13.88 -3.11
CA PHE A 195 -10.50 13.18 -4.16
C PHE A 195 -9.01 13.56 -4.12
N PHE A 196 -8.70 14.86 -4.03
CA PHE A 196 -7.31 15.33 -3.95
C PHE A 196 -6.60 14.80 -2.71
N TRP A 197 -7.28 14.82 -1.57
CA TRP A 197 -6.73 14.30 -0.32
C TRP A 197 -6.49 12.80 -0.37
N LEU A 198 -7.44 12.01 -0.89
CA LEU A 198 -7.28 10.57 -1.03
C LEU A 198 -6.06 10.22 -1.88
N ILE A 199 -5.90 10.85 -3.05
CA ILE A 199 -4.76 10.58 -3.93
C ILE A 199 -3.45 11.03 -3.26
N ALA A 200 -3.47 12.19 -2.60
CA ALA A 200 -2.30 12.71 -1.91
C ALA A 200 -1.85 11.74 -0.80
N ILE A 201 -2.79 11.35 0.05
CA ILE A 201 -2.56 10.47 1.18
C ILE A 201 -2.11 9.09 0.70
N SER A 202 -2.79 8.51 -0.29
CA SER A 202 -2.43 7.22 -0.88
C SER A 202 -1.00 7.24 -1.43
N SER A 203 -0.65 8.30 -2.16
CA SER A 203 0.69 8.45 -2.73
C SER A 203 1.78 8.56 -1.65
N VAL A 204 1.64 9.47 -0.66
CA VAL A 204 2.64 9.61 0.43
C VAL A 204 2.77 8.29 1.19
N THR A 205 1.63 7.74 1.59
CA THR A 205 1.60 6.60 2.48
C THR A 205 2.12 5.35 1.78
N GLY A 206 1.71 5.11 0.54
CA GLY A 206 2.21 4.00 -0.27
C GLY A 206 3.71 4.10 -0.58
N CYS A 207 4.21 5.30 -0.88
CA CYS A 207 5.64 5.52 -1.09
C CYS A 207 6.45 5.22 0.18
N ARG A 208 6.05 5.79 1.33
CA ARG A 208 6.71 5.54 2.63
C ARG A 208 6.69 4.07 3.00
N LEU A 209 5.54 3.44 2.81
CA LEU A 209 5.35 2.03 3.05
C LEU A 209 6.40 1.25 2.23
N ILE A 210 6.44 1.40 0.91
CA ILE A 210 7.41 0.72 0.02
C ILE A 210 8.86 0.99 0.44
N VAL A 211 9.25 2.25 0.63
CA VAL A 211 10.62 2.64 0.99
C VAL A 211 11.05 1.98 2.31
N ASN A 212 10.21 2.00 3.34
CA ASN A 212 10.53 1.38 4.63
C ASN A 212 10.79 -0.12 4.49
N MET A 213 10.01 -0.81 3.65
CA MET A 213 10.23 -2.23 3.36
C MET A 213 11.52 -2.46 2.59
N GLN A 214 11.90 -1.57 1.67
CA GLN A 214 13.15 -1.70 0.93
C GLN A 214 14.39 -1.47 1.81
N LYS A 215 14.33 -0.57 2.79
CA LYS A 215 15.42 -0.35 3.75
C LYS A 215 15.68 -1.56 4.66
N LEU A 216 14.63 -2.34 4.94
CA LEU A 216 14.73 -3.51 5.81
C LEU A 216 15.41 -4.71 5.13
N VAL A 217 15.31 -4.84 3.81
CA VAL A 217 15.92 -5.97 3.08
C VAL A 217 17.45 -6.01 3.24
N PRO A 218 18.21 -4.92 3.01
CA PRO A 218 19.65 -4.90 3.26
C PRO A 218 20.01 -5.08 4.75
N ALA A 219 19.21 -4.51 5.66
CA ALA A 219 19.44 -4.63 7.10
C ALA A 219 19.32 -6.10 7.57
N GLU A 220 18.32 -6.83 7.05
CA GLU A 220 18.16 -8.26 7.33
C GLU A 220 19.33 -9.09 6.76
N HIS A 221 19.76 -8.82 5.53
CA HIS A 221 20.90 -9.53 4.93
C HIS A 221 22.18 -9.30 5.73
N ARG A 222 22.42 -8.07 6.20
CA ARG A 222 23.58 -7.74 7.05
C ARG A 222 23.51 -8.49 8.38
N ARG A 223 22.33 -8.53 9.02
CA ARG A 223 22.13 -9.23 10.28
C ARG A 223 22.37 -10.75 10.14
N ARG A 224 21.76 -11.39 9.12
CA ARG A 224 22.00 -12.81 8.84
C ARG A 224 23.47 -13.12 8.59
N ARG A 225 24.20 -12.22 7.90
CA ARG A 225 25.63 -12.40 7.64
C ARG A 225 26.46 -12.28 8.93
N SER A 226 26.12 -11.36 9.83
CA SER A 226 26.78 -11.24 11.14
C SER A 226 26.52 -12.46 12.02
N ASP A 227 25.27 -12.96 12.06
CA ASP A 227 24.95 -14.18 12.82
C ASP A 227 25.73 -15.38 12.27
N ALA A 228 25.77 -15.56 10.94
CA ALA A 228 26.54 -16.61 10.29
C ALA A 228 28.05 -16.51 10.59
N ALA A 229 28.62 -15.31 10.59
CA ALA A 229 30.02 -15.08 10.93
C ALA A 229 30.33 -15.40 12.41
N LEU A 230 29.40 -15.08 13.32
CA LEU A 230 29.53 -15.39 14.74
C LEU A 230 29.56 -16.91 15.00
N PHE A 231 28.68 -17.66 14.33
CA PHE A 231 28.66 -19.13 14.40
C PHE A 231 29.94 -19.78 13.87
N THR A 232 30.59 -19.19 12.84
CA THR A 232 31.84 -19.74 12.32
C THR A 232 33.02 -19.57 13.29
N THR A 233 33.09 -18.47 14.04
CA THR A 233 34.16 -18.24 15.03
C THR A 233 34.06 -19.14 16.27
N GLU A 234 32.86 -19.55 16.67
CA GLU A 234 32.69 -20.47 17.81
C GLU A 234 33.15 -21.91 17.50
N ILE A 235 33.11 -22.32 16.22
CA ILE A 235 33.51 -23.68 15.81
C ILE A 235 35.05 -23.83 15.80
N GLU A 236 35.81 -22.74 15.67
CA GLU A 236 37.28 -22.80 15.65
C GLU A 236 37.95 -22.98 17.03
N ILE A 237 37.21 -22.96 18.14
CA ILE A 237 37.78 -23.05 19.51
C ILE A 237 37.83 -24.51 20.03
N GLY A 238 37.48 -25.50 19.20
CA GLY A 238 37.29 -26.90 19.60
C GLY A 238 38.28 -27.92 19.03
N PHE A 239 39.58 -27.65 18.92
CA PHE A 239 40.59 -28.70 18.69
C PHE A 239 41.76 -28.57 19.69
N PRO A 240 41.75 -29.33 20.81
CA PRO A 240 42.97 -29.57 21.55
C PRO A 240 43.88 -30.46 20.70
N SER A 241 44.98 -29.88 20.21
CA SER A 241 46.10 -30.62 19.66
C SER A 241 46.73 -31.47 20.77
N HIS A 242 46.27 -32.72 20.93
CA HIS A 242 47.00 -33.71 21.69
C HIS A 242 48.23 -34.13 20.90
N THR A 243 49.35 -33.50 21.23
CA THR A 243 50.69 -33.88 20.82
C THR A 243 50.96 -35.32 21.24
N THR A 244 51.01 -36.22 20.28
CA THR A 244 51.54 -37.57 20.45
C THR A 244 53.04 -37.48 20.72
N SER A 245 53.44 -37.53 21.99
CA SER A 245 54.82 -37.84 22.36
C SER A 245 55.07 -39.33 22.12
N SER A 246 55.81 -39.61 21.05
CA SER A 246 56.36 -40.92 20.71
C SER A 246 57.37 -41.39 21.76
N LEU A 247 57.13 -42.58 22.31
CA LEU A 247 58.17 -43.42 22.90
C LEU A 247 59.18 -43.81 21.81
N SER A 248 60.47 -43.58 22.05
CA SER A 248 61.55 -44.42 21.54
C SER A 248 62.84 -44.18 22.33
N LEU A 249 63.34 -45.28 22.91
CA LEU A 249 64.61 -45.54 23.59
C LEU A 249 64.72 -45.16 25.08
#